data_AF-A0A7S4S930-F1
#
_entry.id   AF-A0A7S4S930-F1
#
_cell.length_a   1.000
_cell.length_b   1.000
_cell.length_c   1.000
_cell.angle_alpha   90.00
_cell.angle_beta   90.00
_cell.angle_gamma   90.00
#
_symmetry.space_group_name_H-M   'P 1'
#
loop_
_entity.id
_entity.type
_entity.pdbx_description
1 polymer ?
#
loop_
_entity_poly.entity_id
_entity_poly.type
_entity_poly.pdbx_seq_one_letter_code
_entity_poly.pdbx_strand_id
1 'polypeptide(L)'
;MLAYALPHHADSIQRVVGSSNSETGFCSEGLHGQACLIRGNEWVMKEDLGGHPSFVANRPPHHDIIPSLAEAVSADIHFSLPDNYMAGAGDTYFSGKMLAKLGRIVVIASELRGLAATPDSDSFDLDDPSERELKLIVEASKEANLPSDEVMSATIARLRSGVEVWLNGTADAKFLYDGGWGGMVNCGCLFNRETQHCDNQYPNCPAFSDPGLNFGNGENDSHLSRLNFYVLEVCLI
;
A
#
# COMPACT_ATOMS: atom_id res chain seq x y z
N MET A 1 -34.72 -19.05 5.80
CA MET A 1 -34.75 -17.70 5.18
C MET A 1 -34.42 -17.83 3.69
N LEU A 2 -34.79 -16.85 2.87
CA LEU A 2 -34.48 -16.80 1.43
C LEU A 2 -33.72 -15.50 1.16
N ALA A 3 -32.56 -15.58 0.52
CA ALA A 3 -31.74 -14.42 0.17
C ALA A 3 -31.00 -14.67 -1.15
N TYR A 4 -30.80 -13.61 -1.93
CA TYR A 4 -30.02 -13.67 -3.16
C TYR A 4 -28.51 -13.68 -2.84
N ALA A 5 -27.80 -14.65 -3.39
CA ALA A 5 -26.35 -14.77 -3.35
C ALA A 5 -25.77 -14.25 -4.67
N LEU A 6 -24.76 -13.37 -4.59
CA LEU A 6 -23.95 -12.97 -5.75
C LEU A 6 -23.05 -14.15 -6.18
N PRO A 7 -22.48 -14.13 -7.40
CA PRO A 7 -21.65 -15.24 -7.88
C PRO A 7 -20.56 -15.68 -6.90
N HIS A 8 -19.76 -14.74 -6.37
CA HIS A 8 -18.71 -15.06 -5.40
C HIS A 8 -19.25 -15.60 -4.05
N HIS A 9 -20.47 -15.23 -3.65
CA HIS A 9 -21.10 -15.88 -2.50
C HIS A 9 -21.45 -17.34 -2.84
N ALA A 10 -22.06 -17.58 -4.00
CA ALA A 10 -22.48 -18.91 -4.42
C ALA A 10 -21.28 -19.88 -4.56
N ASP A 11 -20.14 -19.38 -5.05
CA ASP A 11 -18.90 -20.14 -5.18
C ASP A 11 -18.28 -20.50 -3.82
N SER A 12 -18.36 -19.59 -2.85
CA SER A 12 -17.66 -19.72 -1.56
C SER A 12 -18.53 -20.24 -0.41
N ILE A 13 -19.86 -20.31 -0.56
CA ILE A 13 -20.75 -20.85 0.47
C ILE A 13 -20.46 -22.33 0.69
N GLN A 14 -20.07 -22.65 1.93
CA GLN A 14 -19.84 -24.02 2.34
C GLN A 14 -21.13 -24.73 2.69
N ARG A 15 -21.23 -26.00 2.27
CA ARG A 15 -22.17 -26.94 2.86
C ARG A 15 -21.60 -27.44 4.18
N VAL A 16 -21.88 -26.71 5.26
CA VAL A 16 -21.59 -27.16 6.62
C VAL A 16 -22.39 -28.45 6.89
N VAL A 17 -21.85 -29.39 7.68
CA VAL A 17 -22.59 -30.61 8.07
C VAL A 17 -23.87 -30.19 8.81
N GLY A 18 -25.04 -30.57 8.28
CA GLY A 18 -26.34 -30.10 8.77
C GLY A 18 -26.81 -28.75 8.20
N SER A 19 -26.09 -28.18 7.24
CA SER A 19 -26.49 -26.95 6.56
C SER A 19 -27.80 -27.14 5.80
N SER A 20 -28.68 -26.15 5.93
CA SER A 20 -29.92 -26.05 5.15
C SER A 20 -29.73 -25.30 3.83
N ASN A 21 -28.50 -24.87 3.52
CA ASN A 21 -28.19 -24.05 2.35
C ASN A 21 -28.41 -24.84 1.08
N SER A 22 -29.33 -24.37 0.26
CA SER A 22 -29.63 -24.92 -1.05
C SER A 22 -29.99 -23.81 -2.02
N GLU A 23 -29.39 -23.84 -3.21
CA GLU A 23 -29.83 -22.99 -4.30
C GLU A 23 -31.18 -23.47 -4.81
N THR A 24 -32.07 -22.51 -5.07
CA THR A 24 -33.45 -22.78 -5.47
C THR A 24 -33.64 -22.79 -7.00
N GLY A 25 -32.60 -22.43 -7.77
CA GLY A 25 -32.65 -22.28 -9.22
C GLY A 25 -33.30 -20.99 -9.72
N PHE A 26 -33.82 -20.15 -8.82
CA PHE A 26 -34.34 -18.83 -9.15
C PHE A 26 -33.20 -17.82 -9.11
N CYS A 27 -32.85 -17.27 -10.26
CA CYS A 27 -31.78 -16.29 -10.36
C CYS A 27 -32.23 -15.05 -11.14
N SER A 28 -31.59 -13.92 -10.84
CA SER A 28 -31.78 -12.65 -11.54
C SER A 28 -30.43 -12.14 -12.03
N GLU A 29 -30.42 -11.57 -13.24
CA GLU A 29 -29.23 -10.95 -13.80
C GLU A 29 -29.04 -9.54 -13.24
N GLY A 30 -27.78 -9.13 -13.06
CA GLY A 30 -27.40 -7.80 -12.60
C GLY A 30 -25.97 -7.44 -13.02
N LEU A 31 -25.50 -6.24 -12.63
CA LEU A 31 -24.17 -5.73 -12.99
C LEU A 31 -23.01 -6.61 -12.48
N HIS A 32 -23.24 -7.37 -11.42
CA HIS A 32 -22.26 -8.27 -10.81
C HIS A 32 -22.40 -9.73 -11.27
N GLY A 33 -23.13 -9.96 -12.36
CA GLY A 33 -23.46 -11.30 -12.85
C GLY A 33 -24.78 -11.82 -12.29
N GLN A 34 -24.97 -13.14 -12.37
CA GLN A 34 -26.20 -13.80 -11.99
C GLN A 34 -26.29 -14.00 -10.48
N ALA A 35 -27.28 -13.36 -9.83
CA ALA A 35 -27.55 -13.56 -8.42
C ALA A 35 -28.62 -14.64 -8.24
N CYS A 36 -28.32 -15.69 -7.48
CA CYS A 36 -29.20 -16.85 -7.30
C CYS A 36 -29.77 -16.93 -5.89
N LEU A 37 -31.04 -17.33 -5.78
CA LEU A 37 -31.75 -17.38 -4.51
C LEU A 37 -31.34 -18.64 -3.74
N ILE A 38 -30.74 -18.44 -2.56
CA ILE A 38 -30.35 -19.49 -1.62
C ILE A 38 -31.37 -19.57 -0.49
N ARG A 39 -31.85 -20.78 -0.22
CA ARG A 39 -32.61 -21.13 0.97
C ARG A 39 -31.65 -21.58 2.06
N GLY A 40 -31.69 -20.93 3.22
CA GLY A 40 -30.81 -21.24 4.35
C GLY A 40 -31.07 -20.30 5.52
N ASN A 41 -30.51 -20.59 6.69
CA ASN A 41 -30.59 -19.69 7.85
C ASN A 41 -29.24 -19.08 8.23
N GLU A 42 -28.14 -19.64 7.75
CA GLU A 42 -26.77 -19.18 8.04
C GLU A 42 -25.88 -19.48 6.83
N TRP A 43 -25.10 -18.50 6.38
CA TRP A 43 -24.12 -18.67 5.31
C TRP A 43 -22.72 -18.60 5.90
N VAL A 44 -21.93 -19.64 5.66
CA VAL A 44 -20.51 -19.69 6.00
C VAL A 44 -19.72 -19.66 4.71
N MET A 45 -18.93 -18.60 4.51
CA MET A 45 -18.06 -18.43 3.36
C MET A 45 -16.62 -18.54 3.80
N LYS A 46 -15.81 -19.33 3.08
CA LYS A 46 -14.39 -19.50 3.37
C LYS A 46 -13.58 -19.06 2.17
N GLU A 47 -12.66 -18.13 2.42
CA GLU A 47 -11.67 -17.69 1.45
C GLU A 47 -10.29 -18.18 1.89
N ASP A 48 -9.52 -18.70 0.93
CA ASP A 48 -8.10 -18.94 1.14
C ASP A 48 -7.33 -17.66 0.79
N LEU A 49 -6.75 -17.02 1.80
CA LEU A 49 -5.99 -15.78 1.64
C LEU A 49 -4.58 -16.03 1.09
N GLY A 50 -4.19 -17.30 0.89
CA GLY A 50 -2.85 -17.68 0.46
C GLY A 50 -1.80 -17.46 1.55
N GLY A 51 -0.59 -17.11 1.13
CA GLY A 51 0.52 -16.80 2.03
C GLY A 51 0.35 -15.45 2.73
N HIS A 52 1.15 -15.23 3.78
CA HIS A 52 1.19 -13.94 4.47
C HIS A 52 1.67 -12.85 3.52
N PRO A 53 0.98 -11.69 3.44
CA PRO A 53 1.47 -10.56 2.66
C PRO A 53 2.82 -10.09 3.23
N SER A 54 3.72 -9.69 2.34
CA SER A 54 5.06 -9.21 2.67
C SER A 54 5.40 -7.99 1.84
N PHE A 55 6.29 -7.15 2.38
CA PHE A 55 6.87 -6.04 1.62
C PHE A 55 7.90 -6.51 0.60
N VAL A 56 8.49 -7.68 0.79
CA VAL A 56 9.51 -8.22 -0.11
C VAL A 56 8.89 -9.10 -1.19
N ALA A 57 9.54 -9.19 -2.34
CA ALA A 57 9.10 -10.11 -3.38
C ALA A 57 9.40 -11.56 -2.96
N ASN A 58 8.45 -12.48 -3.18
CA ASN A 58 8.67 -13.91 -2.89
C ASN A 58 9.81 -14.54 -3.71
N ARG A 59 10.17 -13.92 -4.83
CA ARG A 59 11.24 -14.37 -5.72
C ARG A 59 12.21 -13.20 -5.95
N PRO A 60 13.53 -13.41 -5.76
CA PRO A 60 14.52 -12.39 -6.09
C PRO A 60 14.56 -12.09 -7.59
N PRO A 61 15.05 -10.90 -7.99
CA PRO A 61 15.27 -10.57 -9.40
C PRO A 61 16.27 -11.55 -10.03
N HIS A 62 16.11 -11.80 -11.34
CA HIS A 62 17.07 -12.61 -12.10
C HIS A 62 18.45 -11.93 -12.11
N HIS A 63 19.54 -12.70 -12.05
CA HIS A 63 20.90 -12.14 -11.92
C HIS A 63 21.25 -11.13 -13.03
N ASP A 64 20.88 -11.40 -14.28
CA ASP A 64 21.13 -10.52 -15.43
C ASP A 64 20.55 -9.10 -15.29
N ILE A 65 19.47 -8.91 -14.51
CA ILE A 65 18.83 -7.60 -14.36
C ILE A 65 19.33 -6.82 -13.15
N ILE A 66 20.11 -7.46 -12.26
CA ILE A 66 20.58 -6.84 -11.01
C ILE A 66 21.41 -5.58 -11.27
N PRO A 67 22.34 -5.53 -12.25
CA PRO A 67 23.09 -4.31 -12.53
C PRO A 67 22.18 -3.12 -12.89
N SER A 68 21.22 -3.33 -13.79
CA SER A 68 20.26 -2.28 -14.19
C SER A 68 19.32 -1.88 -13.06
N LEU A 69 18.90 -2.84 -12.23
CA LEU A 69 18.06 -2.56 -11.08
C LEU A 69 18.83 -1.76 -10.00
N ALA A 70 20.09 -2.12 -9.74
CA ALA A 70 20.94 -1.39 -8.81
C ALA A 70 21.21 0.04 -9.30
N GLU A 71 21.45 0.24 -10.58
CA GLU A 71 21.57 1.58 -11.18
C GLU A 71 20.29 2.41 -10.99
N ALA A 72 19.13 1.83 -11.31
CA ALA A 72 17.85 2.51 -11.15
C ALA A 72 17.58 2.88 -9.68
N VAL A 73 17.81 1.96 -8.75
CA VAL A 73 17.61 2.20 -7.30
C VAL A 73 18.60 3.24 -6.78
N SER A 74 19.86 3.19 -7.18
CA SER A 74 20.88 4.17 -6.79
C SER A 74 20.59 5.57 -7.34
N ALA A 75 19.92 5.68 -8.49
CA ALA A 75 19.40 6.95 -8.97
C ALA A 75 18.16 7.40 -8.17
N ASP A 76 17.17 6.51 -8.06
CA ASP A 76 15.86 6.81 -7.48
C ASP A 76 15.89 7.06 -5.97
N ILE A 77 16.89 6.57 -5.24
CA ILE A 77 17.02 6.83 -3.80
C ILE A 77 17.19 8.33 -3.49
N HIS A 78 17.65 9.11 -4.47
CA HIS A 78 17.75 10.56 -4.38
C HIS A 78 16.44 11.28 -4.71
N PHE A 79 15.36 10.56 -5.04
CA PHE A 79 14.03 11.13 -5.29
C PHE A 79 13.58 12.01 -4.11
N SER A 80 13.46 13.31 -4.37
CA SER A 80 13.00 14.29 -3.39
C SER A 80 11.52 14.57 -3.60
N LEU A 81 10.76 14.53 -2.50
CA LEU A 81 9.40 15.01 -2.49
C LEU A 81 9.40 16.54 -2.51
N PRO A 82 8.45 17.18 -3.21
CA PRO A 82 8.19 18.60 -3.07
C PRO A 82 7.95 19.00 -1.60
N ASP A 83 8.47 20.16 -1.19
CA ASP A 83 8.40 20.64 0.20
C ASP A 83 6.96 20.72 0.72
N ASN A 84 6.01 21.08 -0.14
CA ASN A 84 4.60 21.11 0.21
C ASN A 84 4.06 19.72 0.59
N TYR A 85 4.45 18.65 -0.12
CA TYR A 85 4.05 17.30 0.26
C TYR A 85 4.74 16.83 1.55
N MET A 86 5.98 17.27 1.80
CA MET A 86 6.67 17.04 3.07
C MET A 86 6.00 17.74 4.25
N ALA A 87 5.35 18.89 4.02
CA ALA A 87 4.55 19.61 5.01
C ALA A 87 3.11 19.08 5.15
N GLY A 88 2.70 18.11 4.32
CA GLY A 88 1.32 17.69 4.20
C GLY A 88 0.38 18.76 3.61
N ALA A 89 0.95 19.70 2.87
CA ALA A 89 0.26 20.75 2.12
C ALA A 89 -0.11 20.24 0.72
N GLY A 90 -1.30 19.65 0.64
CA GLY A 90 -1.83 19.09 -0.59
C GLY A 90 -2.98 18.12 -0.30
N ASP A 91 -3.39 17.38 -1.32
CA ASP A 91 -4.28 16.25 -1.09
C ASP A 91 -3.49 15.05 -0.53
N THR A 92 -4.17 14.28 0.30
CA THR A 92 -3.64 13.06 0.92
C THR A 92 -3.28 11.99 -0.09
N TYR A 93 -3.88 12.01 -1.29
CA TYR A 93 -3.70 10.96 -2.28
C TYR A 93 -2.36 11.07 -3.00
N PHE A 94 -2.03 12.23 -3.58
CA PHE A 94 -0.75 12.44 -4.24
C PHE A 94 0.41 12.51 -3.24
N SER A 95 0.21 13.14 -2.07
CA SER A 95 1.22 13.14 -1.00
C SER A 95 1.55 11.71 -0.56
N GLY A 96 0.54 10.90 -0.25
CA GLY A 96 0.69 9.49 0.08
C GLY A 96 1.39 8.70 -1.02
N LYS A 97 0.98 8.86 -2.29
CA LYS A 97 1.64 8.18 -3.42
C LYS A 97 3.14 8.46 -3.54
N MET A 98 3.55 9.70 -3.30
CA MET A 98 4.97 10.09 -3.39
C MET A 98 5.77 9.50 -2.22
N LEU A 99 5.19 9.48 -1.01
CA LEU A 99 5.78 8.81 0.15
C LEU A 99 5.89 7.30 -0.07
N ALA A 100 4.83 6.68 -0.60
CA ALA A 100 4.80 5.25 -0.95
C ALA A 100 5.89 4.87 -1.96
N LYS A 101 6.10 5.71 -2.97
CA LYS A 101 7.18 5.53 -3.95
C LYS A 101 8.54 5.49 -3.24
N LEU A 102 8.80 6.45 -2.34
CA LEU A 102 10.05 6.50 -1.60
C LEU A 102 10.21 5.27 -0.67
N GLY A 103 9.15 4.86 0.02
CA GLY A 103 9.11 3.63 0.81
C GLY A 103 9.45 2.39 -0.02
N ARG A 104 8.90 2.29 -1.23
CA ARG A 104 9.20 1.15 -2.12
C ARG A 104 10.65 1.13 -2.60
N ILE A 105 11.23 2.29 -2.90
CA ILE A 105 12.65 2.40 -3.26
C ILE A 105 13.53 1.91 -2.10
N VAL A 106 13.23 2.31 -0.86
CA VAL A 106 13.94 1.85 0.34
C VAL A 106 13.84 0.33 0.51
N VAL A 107 12.65 -0.25 0.33
CA VAL A 107 12.46 -1.71 0.43
C VAL A 107 13.29 -2.45 -0.62
N ILE A 108 13.22 -2.04 -1.89
CA ILE A 108 13.98 -2.69 -2.96
C ILE A 108 15.49 -2.56 -2.72
N ALA A 109 15.96 -1.38 -2.29
CA ALA A 109 17.37 -1.18 -1.94
C ALA A 109 17.79 -2.10 -0.79
N SER A 110 16.96 -2.22 0.25
CA SER A 110 17.22 -3.10 1.39
C SER A 110 17.28 -4.59 0.97
N GLU A 111 16.38 -5.04 0.09
CA GLU A 111 16.38 -6.41 -0.45
C GLU A 111 17.68 -6.73 -1.20
N LEU A 112 18.10 -5.86 -2.13
CA LEU A 112 19.36 -6.06 -2.87
C LEU A 112 20.58 -6.04 -1.97
N ARG A 113 20.59 -5.15 -0.98
CA ARG A 113 21.67 -5.08 0.01
C ARG A 113 21.70 -6.30 0.92
N GLY A 114 20.55 -6.87 1.26
CA GLY A 114 20.44 -8.14 1.98
C GLY A 114 21.07 -9.29 1.21
N LEU A 115 20.82 -9.38 -0.10
CA LEU A 115 21.44 -10.36 -0.99
C LEU A 115 22.96 -10.15 -1.11
N ALA A 116 23.40 -8.89 -1.23
CA ALA A 116 24.83 -8.57 -1.27
C ALA A 116 25.56 -8.90 0.04
N ALA A 117 24.86 -8.85 1.17
CA ALA A 117 25.39 -9.16 2.49
C ALA A 117 25.49 -10.66 2.81
N THR A 118 25.02 -11.55 1.93
CA THR A 118 25.14 -13.00 2.10
C THR A 118 26.61 -13.41 2.26
N PRO A 119 27.01 -14.06 3.37
CA PRO A 119 28.40 -14.45 3.61
C PRO A 119 28.96 -15.38 2.53
N ASP A 120 30.26 -15.26 2.21
CA ASP A 120 30.95 -16.21 1.31
C ASP A 120 31.08 -17.62 1.91
N SER A 121 30.84 -17.75 3.23
CA SER A 121 30.83 -19.04 3.93
C SER A 121 29.55 -19.85 3.70
N ASP A 122 28.51 -19.25 3.13
CA ASP A 122 27.26 -19.95 2.85
C ASP A 122 27.49 -20.95 1.70
N SER A 123 27.20 -22.22 1.98
CA SER A 123 27.33 -23.28 0.99
C SER A 123 26.05 -23.36 0.15
N PHE A 124 26.20 -23.27 -1.17
CA PHE A 124 25.12 -23.53 -2.13
C PHE A 124 25.28 -24.93 -2.70
N ASP A 125 24.20 -25.71 -2.71
CA ASP A 125 24.10 -26.97 -3.45
C ASP A 125 23.99 -26.68 -4.94
N LEU A 126 25.11 -26.80 -5.65
CA LEU A 126 25.15 -26.51 -7.08
C LEU A 126 24.44 -27.56 -7.93
N ASP A 127 24.05 -28.70 -7.36
CA ASP A 127 23.22 -29.71 -8.05
C ASP A 127 21.74 -29.30 -8.05
N ASP A 128 21.30 -28.42 -7.14
CA ASP A 128 19.98 -27.80 -7.17
C ASP A 128 19.97 -26.58 -8.13
N PRO A 129 19.15 -26.58 -9.20
CA PRO A 129 19.05 -25.46 -10.13
C PRO A 129 18.63 -24.13 -9.46
N SER A 130 17.84 -24.18 -8.39
CA SER A 130 17.36 -23.01 -7.67
C SER A 130 18.46 -22.37 -6.82
N GLU A 131 19.28 -23.18 -6.15
CA GLU A 131 20.43 -22.69 -5.39
C GLU A 131 21.55 -22.18 -6.30
N ARG A 132 21.73 -22.81 -7.47
CA ARG A 132 22.64 -22.32 -8.51
C ARG A 132 22.24 -20.92 -9.01
N GLU A 133 20.96 -20.71 -9.30
CA GLU A 133 20.45 -19.39 -9.70
C GLU A 133 20.59 -18.37 -8.57
N LEU A 134 20.28 -18.76 -7.32
CA LEU A 134 20.45 -17.90 -6.16
C LEU A 134 21.90 -17.46 -5.96
N LYS A 135 22.86 -18.35 -6.19
CA LYS A 135 24.29 -18.01 -6.14
C LYS A 135 24.64 -16.92 -7.16
N LEU A 136 24.18 -17.04 -8.41
CA LEU A 136 24.40 -16.02 -9.45
C LEU A 136 23.78 -14.67 -9.05
N ILE A 137 22.60 -14.70 -8.43
CA ILE A 137 21.92 -13.50 -7.92
C ILE A 137 22.74 -12.84 -6.81
N VAL A 138 23.26 -13.61 -5.86
CA VAL A 138 24.10 -13.11 -4.76
C VAL A 138 25.41 -12.51 -5.30
N GLU A 139 26.07 -13.20 -6.23
CA GLU A 139 27.31 -12.71 -6.87
C GLU A 139 27.07 -11.39 -7.61
N ALA A 140 26.03 -11.32 -8.45
CA ALA A 140 25.66 -10.09 -9.14
C ALA A 140 25.25 -8.95 -8.19
N SER A 141 24.64 -9.28 -7.03
CA SER A 141 24.29 -8.28 -6.01
C SER A 141 25.52 -7.72 -5.28
N LYS A 142 26.53 -8.56 -5.02
CA LYS A 142 27.81 -8.16 -4.41
C LYS A 142 28.63 -7.24 -5.32
N GLU A 143 28.58 -7.48 -6.62
CA GLU A 143 29.29 -6.66 -7.62
C GLU A 143 28.56 -5.36 -7.94
N ALA A 144 27.26 -5.26 -7.65
CA ALA A 144 26.45 -4.11 -7.95
C ALA A 144 26.79 -2.88 -7.08
N ASN A 145 26.73 -1.69 -7.68
CA ASN A 145 26.88 -0.43 -6.95
C ASN A 145 25.56 -0.06 -6.23
N LEU A 146 25.44 -0.49 -4.98
CA LEU A 146 24.26 -0.27 -4.15
C LEU A 146 24.43 0.95 -3.21
N PRO A 147 23.32 1.59 -2.77
CA PRO A 147 23.39 2.72 -1.86
C PRO A 147 24.06 2.41 -0.52
N SER A 148 24.90 3.32 -0.03
CA SER A 148 25.59 3.17 1.26
C SER A 148 24.64 3.22 2.46
N ASP A 149 25.11 2.81 3.63
CA ASP A 149 24.35 2.93 4.89
C ASP A 149 23.95 4.36 5.24
N GLU A 150 24.83 5.31 4.93
CA GLU A 150 24.56 6.73 5.13
C GLU A 150 23.40 7.20 4.25
N VAL A 151 23.42 6.85 2.95
CA VAL A 151 22.34 7.20 2.01
C VAL A 151 21.03 6.53 2.40
N MET A 152 21.07 5.25 2.79
CA MET A 152 19.88 4.53 3.27
C MET A 152 19.28 5.19 4.51
N SER A 153 20.13 5.49 5.51
CA SER A 153 19.68 6.11 6.77
C SER A 153 19.09 7.50 6.55
N ALA A 154 19.73 8.32 5.71
CA ALA A 154 19.21 9.64 5.35
C ALA A 154 17.86 9.55 4.61
N THR A 155 17.72 8.56 3.73
CA THR A 155 16.47 8.34 2.98
C THR A 155 15.33 7.89 3.88
N ILE A 156 15.60 6.95 4.80
CA ILE A 156 14.63 6.49 5.80
C ILE A 156 14.23 7.66 6.72
N ALA A 157 15.19 8.48 7.15
CA ALA A 157 14.90 9.66 7.97
C ALA A 157 13.98 10.66 7.23
N ARG A 158 14.20 10.87 5.92
CA ARG A 158 13.34 11.70 5.08
C ARG A 158 11.94 11.11 4.91
N LEU A 159 11.84 9.79 4.68
CA LEU A 159 10.54 9.12 4.60
C LEU A 159 9.78 9.27 5.92
N ARG A 160 10.46 9.05 7.06
CA ARG A 160 9.90 9.21 8.39
C ARG A 160 9.37 10.63 8.62
N SER A 161 10.16 11.66 8.33
CA SER A 161 9.72 13.04 8.55
C SER A 161 8.49 13.40 7.71
N GLY A 162 8.42 12.93 6.46
CA GLY A 162 7.27 13.15 5.58
C GLY A 162 5.99 12.43 6.03
N VAL A 163 6.10 11.27 6.69
CA VAL A 163 4.96 10.55 7.27
C VAL A 163 4.54 11.16 8.61
N GLU A 164 5.50 11.57 9.43
CA GLU A 164 5.26 12.00 10.81
C GLU A 164 4.33 13.22 10.91
N VAL A 165 4.39 14.16 9.96
CA VAL A 165 3.50 15.34 9.95
C VAL A 165 2.02 14.96 9.90
N TRP A 166 1.68 13.83 9.28
CA TRP A 166 0.31 13.34 9.18
C TRP A 166 -0.15 12.64 10.46
N LEU A 167 0.78 12.05 11.21
CA LEU A 167 0.49 11.30 12.44
C LEU A 167 0.44 12.19 13.68
N ASN A 168 1.30 13.19 13.75
CA ASN A 168 1.39 14.10 14.90
C ASN A 168 0.41 15.30 14.82
N GLY A 169 -0.35 15.40 13.73
CA GLY A 169 -1.33 16.46 13.51
C GLY A 169 -0.74 17.81 13.07
N THR A 170 0.52 17.84 12.61
CA THR A 170 1.17 19.05 12.10
C THR A 170 1.06 19.25 10.60
N ALA A 171 0.51 18.28 9.86
CA ALA A 171 0.23 18.44 8.43
C ALA A 171 -0.65 19.66 8.18
N ASP A 172 -0.38 20.40 7.11
CA ASP A 172 -1.19 21.57 6.74
C ASP A 172 -2.65 21.15 6.46
N ALA A 173 -2.84 20.10 5.67
CA ALA A 173 -4.15 19.47 5.47
C ALA A 173 -4.41 18.43 6.59
N LYS A 174 -4.88 18.86 7.76
CA LYS A 174 -5.04 17.98 8.93
C LYS A 174 -6.11 16.90 8.76
N PHE A 175 -5.84 15.73 9.34
CA PHE A 175 -6.89 14.77 9.68
C PHE A 175 -7.69 15.25 10.89
N LEU A 176 -9.01 15.05 10.84
CA LEU A 176 -9.98 15.45 11.84
C LEU A 176 -10.92 14.28 12.09
N TYR A 177 -11.40 14.13 13.33
CA TYR A 177 -12.38 13.11 13.66
C TYR A 177 -13.80 13.67 13.49
N ASP A 178 -14.61 13.03 12.66
CA ASP A 178 -16.03 13.29 12.49
C ASP A 178 -16.82 12.51 13.54
N GLY A 179 -17.31 13.21 14.56
CA GLY A 179 -18.12 12.62 15.62
C GLY A 179 -19.55 12.25 15.21
N GLY A 180 -20.05 12.75 14.08
CA GLY A 180 -21.37 12.41 13.56
C GLY A 180 -21.39 11.06 12.86
N TRP A 181 -20.34 10.77 12.08
CA TRP A 181 -20.21 9.53 11.30
C TRP A 181 -19.26 8.50 11.92
N GLY A 182 -18.42 8.91 12.87
CA GLY A 182 -17.45 8.03 13.54
C GLY A 182 -16.23 7.68 12.69
N GLY A 183 -15.75 8.63 11.87
CA GLY A 183 -14.65 8.43 10.92
C GLY A 183 -13.58 9.53 10.99
N MET A 184 -12.43 9.31 10.35
CA MET A 184 -11.41 10.35 10.17
C MET A 184 -11.58 10.99 8.79
N VAL A 185 -11.76 12.30 8.72
CA VAL A 185 -11.85 13.09 7.49
C VAL A 185 -10.64 14.03 7.37
N ASN A 186 -10.45 14.65 6.20
CA ASN A 186 -9.40 15.64 6.00
C ASN A 186 -10.00 17.02 5.73
N CYS A 187 -9.40 18.08 6.29
CA CYS A 187 -9.90 19.45 6.14
C CYS A 187 -9.86 19.98 4.70
N GLY A 188 -9.12 19.32 3.80
CA GLY A 188 -8.83 19.84 2.47
C GLY A 188 -7.61 20.76 2.46
N CYS A 189 -7.15 21.11 1.25
CA CYS A 189 -6.11 22.11 1.06
C CYS A 189 -6.53 23.11 -0.03
N LEU A 190 -6.79 24.37 0.35
CA LEU A 190 -6.76 25.51 -0.56
C LEU A 190 -5.30 25.86 -0.79
N PHE A 191 -4.70 25.15 -1.74
CA PHE A 191 -3.27 25.25 -1.99
C PHE A 191 -2.89 26.62 -2.55
N ASN A 192 -2.04 27.33 -1.81
CA ASN A 192 -1.50 28.62 -2.21
C ASN A 192 -0.17 28.42 -2.93
N ARG A 193 -0.12 28.77 -4.21
CA ARG A 193 1.07 28.55 -5.05
C ARG A 193 2.24 29.47 -4.69
N GLU A 194 1.97 30.61 -4.06
CA GLU A 194 3.01 31.57 -3.66
C GLU A 194 3.70 31.11 -2.38
N THR A 195 2.92 30.64 -1.40
CA THR A 195 3.46 30.17 -0.11
C THR A 195 3.81 28.69 -0.10
N GLN A 196 3.29 27.89 -1.04
CA GLN A 196 3.37 26.43 -1.07
C GLN A 196 2.72 25.73 0.14
N HIS A 197 1.75 26.40 0.77
CA HIS A 197 1.03 25.93 1.96
C HIS A 197 -0.50 25.91 1.73
N CYS A 198 -1.24 25.30 2.66
CA CYS A 198 -2.70 25.40 2.67
C CYS A 198 -3.16 26.67 3.40
N ASP A 199 -3.94 27.53 2.74
CA ASP A 199 -4.46 28.77 3.36
C ASP A 199 -5.60 28.51 4.36
N ASN A 200 -6.21 27.33 4.29
CA ASN A 200 -7.32 26.93 5.15
C ASN A 200 -6.83 26.22 6.41
N GLN A 201 -7.51 26.46 7.53
CA GLN A 201 -7.29 25.77 8.80
C GLN A 201 -8.63 25.53 9.49
N TYR A 202 -8.74 24.46 10.26
CA TYR A 202 -9.92 24.20 11.09
C TYR A 202 -10.27 25.43 11.95
N PRO A 203 -11.55 25.86 12.00
CA PRO A 203 -12.75 25.18 11.49
C PRO A 203 -13.10 25.44 10.02
N ASN A 204 -12.32 26.26 9.30
CA ASN A 204 -12.56 26.57 7.90
C ASN A 204 -12.02 25.44 7.00
N CYS A 205 -12.82 24.40 6.83
CA CYS A 205 -12.46 23.22 6.04
C CYS A 205 -13.30 23.15 4.75
N PRO A 206 -12.77 23.60 3.60
CA PRO A 206 -13.51 23.63 2.33
C PRO A 206 -13.98 22.24 1.88
N ALA A 207 -13.22 21.19 2.19
CA ALA A 207 -13.57 19.82 1.80
C ALA A 207 -14.87 19.31 2.42
N PHE A 208 -15.39 19.97 3.47
CA PHE A 208 -16.66 19.58 4.11
C PHE A 208 -17.89 20.09 3.36
N SER A 209 -17.71 21.00 2.41
CA SER A 209 -18.79 21.58 1.60
C SER A 209 -18.56 21.43 0.10
N ASP A 210 -17.39 20.94 -0.31
CA ASP A 210 -17.02 20.72 -1.70
C ASP A 210 -16.58 19.26 -1.92
N PRO A 211 -17.49 18.38 -2.39
CA PRO A 211 -17.17 16.99 -2.68
C PRO A 211 -16.13 16.83 -3.80
N GLY A 212 -15.93 17.84 -4.65
CA GLY A 212 -14.91 17.83 -5.69
C GLY A 212 -13.49 18.04 -5.14
N LEU A 213 -13.36 18.68 -3.98
CA LEU A 213 -12.07 18.98 -3.39
C LEU A 213 -11.44 17.73 -2.79
N ASN A 214 -10.15 17.54 -3.06
CA ASN A 214 -9.39 16.37 -2.63
C ASN A 214 -10.15 15.06 -2.91
N PHE A 215 -10.86 14.96 -4.05
CA PHE A 215 -11.71 13.83 -4.47
C PHE A 215 -12.65 13.29 -3.36
N GLY A 216 -13.36 14.18 -2.65
CA GLY A 216 -14.43 13.78 -1.72
C GLY A 216 -13.98 13.28 -0.35
N ASN A 217 -12.70 13.44 0.02
CA ASN A 217 -12.18 12.95 1.30
C ASN A 217 -12.81 13.63 2.54
N GLY A 218 -13.45 14.79 2.37
CA GLY A 218 -14.23 15.45 3.41
C GLY A 218 -15.64 14.86 3.61
N GLU A 219 -16.11 14.03 2.67
CA GLU A 219 -17.45 13.41 2.66
C GLU A 219 -17.40 11.88 2.80
N ASN A 220 -16.33 11.37 3.42
CA ASN A 220 -16.07 9.94 3.58
C ASN A 220 -15.80 9.13 2.29
N ASP A 221 -15.46 9.80 1.17
CA ASP A 221 -15.11 9.11 -0.07
C ASP A 221 -13.62 8.71 -0.12
N SER A 222 -13.36 7.50 -0.62
CA SER A 222 -12.04 7.02 -1.02
C SER A 222 -11.01 6.92 0.11
N HIS A 223 -11.45 6.78 1.37
CA HIS A 223 -10.57 6.63 2.53
C HIS A 223 -9.57 5.49 2.39
N LEU A 224 -10.01 4.32 1.93
CA LEU A 224 -9.16 3.15 1.77
C LEU A 224 -8.00 3.42 0.80
N SER A 225 -8.28 4.06 -0.34
CA SER A 225 -7.27 4.37 -1.35
C SER A 225 -6.24 5.42 -0.92
N ARG A 226 -6.45 6.11 0.21
CA ARG A 226 -5.59 7.20 0.70
C ARG A 226 -4.86 6.83 1.97
N LEU A 227 -5.59 6.30 2.95
CA LEU A 227 -5.02 5.90 4.23
C LEU A 227 -4.09 4.69 4.08
N ASN A 228 -4.28 3.87 3.04
CA ASN A 228 -3.35 2.77 2.74
C ASN A 228 -1.94 3.26 2.42
N PHE A 229 -1.78 4.46 1.84
CA PHE A 229 -0.47 5.12 1.64
C PHE A 229 0.05 5.86 2.88
N TYR A 230 -0.54 5.64 4.04
CA TYR A 230 0.11 6.01 5.30
C TYR A 230 0.30 4.78 6.18
N VAL A 231 -0.61 3.81 6.10
CA VAL A 231 -0.50 2.52 6.81
C VAL A 231 0.67 1.70 6.29
N LEU A 232 0.88 1.62 4.97
CA LEU A 232 1.98 0.85 4.39
C LEU A 232 3.35 1.39 4.82
N GLU A 233 3.47 2.70 4.95
CA GLU A 233 4.68 3.46 5.22
C GLU A 233 5.00 3.42 6.71
N VAL A 234 3.99 3.54 7.58
CA VAL A 234 4.15 3.33 9.02
C VAL A 234 4.62 1.91 9.31
N CYS A 235 4.13 0.91 8.57
CA CYS A 235 4.62 -0.47 8.72
C CYS A 235 6.06 -0.68 8.21
N LEU A 236 6.62 0.25 7.44
CA LEU A 236 7.99 0.21 6.93
C LEU A 236 9.01 0.95 7.82
N ILE A 237 8.55 1.83 8.73
CA ILE A 237 9.39 2.74 9.55
C ILE A 237 9.55 2.23 10.98
#